data_AF-W9BU07-F1
#
_entry.id   AF-W9BU07-F1
#
_cell.length_a   1.000
_cell.length_b   1.000
_cell.length_c   1.000
_cell.angle_alpha   90.00
_cell.angle_beta   90.00
_cell.angle_gamma   90.00
#
_symmetry.space_group_name_H-M   'P 1'
#
loop_
_entity.id
_entity.type
_entity.pdbx_description
1 polymer ?
#
loop_
_entity_poly.entity_id
_entity_poly.type
_entity_poly.pdbx_seq_one_letter_code
_entity_poly.pdbx_strand_id
1 'polypeptide(L)' 'MSAAPFADAARVLAGLAARLLGWRPHEFWQATPDELAAALSMPGDPAAVPPLPEAIAALRVLFPDGSETRDG' A
#
# COMPACT_ATOMS: atom_id res chain seq x y z
N MET A 1 11.77 10.97 -5.41
CA MET A 1 10.60 10.09 -5.61
C MET A 1 9.51 10.95 -6.22
N SER A 2 9.04 10.64 -7.44
CA SER A 2 8.04 11.46 -8.15
C SER A 2 6.71 11.49 -7.38
N ALA A 3 6.03 12.64 -7.34
CA ALA A 3 4.75 12.84 -6.65
C ALA A 3 3.53 12.27 -7.41
N ALA A 4 3.69 11.99 -8.72
CA ALA A 4 2.64 11.42 -9.57
C ALA A 4 2.00 10.12 -9.00
N PRO A 5 2.77 9.10 -8.56
CA PRO A 5 2.20 7.88 -8.00
C PRO A 5 1.37 8.10 -6.73
N PHE A 6 1.74 9.07 -5.88
CA PHE A 6 0.97 9.37 -4.68
C PHE A 6 -0.36 10.04 -5.01
N ALA A 7 -0.35 11.06 -5.88
CA ALA A 7 -1.55 11.82 -6.21
C ALA A 7 -2.63 10.96 -6.87
N ASP A 8 -2.24 10.03 -7.75
CA ASP A 8 -3.19 9.14 -8.40
C ASP A 8 -3.75 8.09 -7.44
N ALA A 9 -2.92 7.51 -6.57
CA ALA A 9 -3.37 6.60 -5.51
C ALA A 9 -4.34 7.30 -4.54
N ALA A 10 -4.00 8.50 -4.09
CA ALA A 10 -4.85 9.30 -3.19
C ALA A 10 -6.21 9.62 -3.82
N ARG A 11 -6.26 9.91 -5.14
CA ARG A 11 -7.52 10.15 -5.85
C ARG A 11 -8.43 8.92 -5.85
N VAL A 12 -7.86 7.74 -6.10
CA VAL A 12 -8.60 6.47 -6.08
C VAL A 12 -9.15 6.19 -4.68
N LEU A 13 -8.30 6.30 -3.66
CA LEU A 13 -8.68 6.03 -2.26
C LEU A 13 -9.73 7.02 -1.74
N ALA A 14 -9.62 8.31 -2.06
CA ALA A 14 -10.63 9.30 -1.70
C ALA A 14 -11.99 8.97 -2.34
N GLY A 15 -11.98 8.46 -3.57
CA GLY A 15 -13.19 8.00 -4.26
C GLY A 15 -13.83 6.77 -3.63
N LEU A 16 -13.03 5.84 -3.09
CA LEU A 16 -13.51 4.69 -2.34
C LEU A 16 -14.07 5.11 -0.98
N ALA A 17 -13.35 5.93 -0.23
CA ALA A 17 -13.79 6.45 1.07
C ALA A 17 -15.14 7.18 0.96
N ALA A 18 -15.33 8.00 -0.08
CA ALA A 18 -16.60 8.69 -0.31
C ALA A 18 -17.77 7.73 -0.58
N ARG A 19 -17.54 6.63 -1.32
CA ARG A 19 -18.58 5.68 -1.72
C ARG A 19 -18.93 4.66 -0.64
N LEU A 20 -17.91 4.18 0.08
CA LEU A 20 -18.05 3.09 1.06
C LEU A 20 -18.31 3.63 2.47
N LEU A 21 -17.67 4.74 2.84
CA LEU A 21 -17.70 5.28 4.20
C LEU A 21 -18.54 6.57 4.30
N GLY A 22 -18.92 7.16 3.16
CA GLY A 22 -19.63 8.44 3.12
C GLY A 22 -18.76 9.66 3.41
N TRP A 23 -17.43 9.48 3.51
CA TRP A 23 -16.50 10.54 3.87
C TRP A 23 -16.49 11.68 2.85
N ARG A 24 -16.48 12.90 3.35
CA ARG A 24 -16.17 14.12 2.61
C ARG A 24 -14.66 14.20 2.36
N PRO A 25 -14.22 15.01 1.38
CA PRO A 25 -12.79 15.21 1.13
C PRO A 25 -12.00 15.65 2.36
N HIS A 26 -12.61 16.43 3.26
CA HIS A 26 -11.96 16.87 4.49
C HIS A 26 -11.63 15.71 5.44
N GLU A 27 -12.56 14.77 5.62
CA GLU A 27 -12.36 13.60 6.49
C GLU A 27 -11.24 12.70 5.95
N PHE A 28 -11.22 12.47 4.63
CA PHE A 28 -10.13 11.72 3.97
C PHE A 28 -8.75 12.35 4.20
N TRP A 29 -8.62 13.67 4.07
CA TRP A 29 -7.34 14.36 4.24
C TRP A 29 -6.90 14.54 5.70
N GLN A 30 -7.81 14.35 6.66
CA GLN A 30 -7.48 14.35 8.09
C GLN A 30 -7.15 12.94 8.60
N ALA A 31 -7.65 11.89 7.95
CA ALA A 31 -7.36 10.51 8.32
C ALA A 31 -5.90 10.15 8.01
N THR A 32 -5.28 9.40 8.91
CA THR A 32 -3.97 8.79 8.69
C THR A 32 -4.09 7.59 7.74
N PRO A 33 -3.00 7.17 7.08
CA PRO A 33 -3.00 5.96 6.25
C PRO A 33 -3.44 4.70 7.00
N ASP A 34 -3.06 4.56 8.27
CA ASP A 34 -3.44 3.40 9.10
C ASP A 34 -4.92 3.41 9.46
N GLU A 35 -5.49 4.57 9.78
CA GLU A 35 -6.94 4.72 10.01
C GLU A 35 -7.74 4.44 8.74
N LEU A 36 -7.26 4.91 7.59
CA LEU A 36 -7.89 4.63 6.30
C LEU A 36 -7.84 3.12 5.98
N ALA A 37 -6.71 2.45 6.22
CA ALA A 37 -6.59 1.02 6.04
C ALA A 37 -7.57 0.27 6.95
N ALA A 38 -7.61 0.63 8.24
CA ALA A 38 -8.53 0.04 9.21
C ALA A 38 -10.00 0.22 8.83
N ALA A 39 -10.38 1.39 8.29
CA ALA A 39 -11.75 1.66 7.86
C ALA A 39 -12.18 0.90 6.60
N LEU A 40 -11.23 0.50 5.75
CA LEU A 40 -11.48 -0.24 4.51
C LEU A 40 -11.33 -1.77 4.67
N SER A 41 -10.66 -2.23 5.73
CA SER A 41 -10.51 -3.66 6.01
C SER A 41 -11.83 -4.32 6.41
N MET A 42 -12.07 -5.53 5.90
CA MET A 42 -13.21 -6.36 6.28
C MET A 42 -12.85 -7.27 7.47
N PRO A 43 -13.79 -7.58 8.38
CA PRO A 43 -13.56 -8.56 9.43
C PRO A 43 -13.14 -9.91 8.83
N GLY A 44 -11.97 -10.41 9.21
CA GLY A 44 -11.41 -11.66 8.71
C GLY A 44 -10.50 -11.53 7.49
N ASP A 45 -10.31 -10.32 6.95
CA ASP A 45 -9.21 -10.05 6.03
C ASP A 45 -7.90 -10.22 6.81
N PRO A 46 -6.98 -11.12 6.42
CA PRO A 46 -5.68 -11.16 7.06
C PRO A 46 -5.05 -9.78 6.90
N ALA A 47 -4.83 -9.07 8.01
CA ALA A 47 -3.96 -7.90 7.99
C ALA A 47 -2.71 -8.29 7.20
N ALA A 48 -2.21 -7.40 6.33
CA ALA A 48 -0.96 -7.63 5.63
C ALA A 48 0.16 -7.68 6.68
N VAL A 49 0.34 -8.86 7.29
CA VAL A 49 1.40 -9.13 8.23
C VAL A 49 2.68 -9.05 7.41
N PRO A 50 3.60 -8.13 7.74
CA PRO A 50 4.87 -8.09 7.06
C PRO A 50 5.49 -9.49 7.11
N PRO A 51 6.02 -10.01 5.99
CA PRO A 51 6.62 -11.32 5.98
C PRO A 51 7.75 -11.38 7.03
N LEU A 52 7.83 -12.50 7.73
CA LEU A 52 8.88 -12.70 8.72
C LEU A 52 10.26 -12.58 8.05
N PRO A 53 11.30 -12.13 8.78
CA PRO A 53 12.64 -11.97 8.22
C PRO A 53 13.17 -13.22 7.50
N GLU A 54 12.82 -14.41 7.99
CA GLU A 54 13.16 -15.70 7.37
C GLU A 54 12.46 -15.94 6.03
N ALA A 55 11.21 -15.49 5.87
CA ALA A 55 10.49 -15.57 4.61
C ALA A 55 11.10 -14.63 3.58
N ILE A 56 11.50 -13.43 4.00
CA ILE A 56 12.25 -12.49 3.15
C ILE A 56 13.60 -13.09 2.74
N ALA A 57 14.34 -13.70 3.66
CA ALA A 57 15.61 -14.35 3.36
C ALA A 57 15.45 -15.51 2.37
N ALA A 58 14.41 -16.34 2.52
CA ALA A 58 14.10 -17.43 1.60
C ALA A 58 13.80 -16.92 0.19
N LEU A 59 13.02 -15.84 0.07
CA LEU A 59 12.72 -15.22 -1.22
C LEU A 59 13.97 -14.71 -1.92
N ARG A 60 14.92 -14.10 -1.20
CA ARG A 60 16.20 -13.63 -1.76
C ARG A 60 17.09 -14.77 -2.27
N VAL A 61 16.97 -15.96 -1.69
CA VAL A 61 17.69 -17.16 -2.16
C VAL A 61 17.02 -17.72 -3.41
N LEU A 62 15.69 -17.79 -3.42
CA LEU A 62 14.91 -18.34 -4.54
C LEU A 62 14.93 -17.41 -5.77
N PHE A 63 14.96 -16.10 -5.54
CA PHE A 63 14.95 -15.06 -6.56
C PHE A 63 16.13 -14.12 -6.33
N PRO A 64 17.35 -14.53 -6.72
CA PRO A 64 18.50 -13.66 -6.61
C PRO A 64 18.33 -12.44 -7.53
N ASP A 65 18.66 -11.26 -7.03
CA ASP A 65 18.69 -10.06 -7.85
C ASP A 65 19.71 -10.27 -8.98
N GLY A 66 19.27 -10.01 -10.23
CA GLY A 66 20.19 -10.00 -11.35
C GLY A 66 21.20 -8.87 -11.18
N SER A 67 22.47 -9.12 -11.47
CA SER A 67 23.43 -8.03 -11.66
C SER A 67 22.94 -7.20 -12.83
N GLU A 68 22.63 -5.91 -12.59
CA GLU A 68 22.39 -4.93 -13.65
C GLU A 68 23.48 -5.11 -14.70
N THR A 69 23.12 -5.61 -15.89
CA THR A 69 24.04 -5.70 -17.02
C THR A 69 24.41 -4.28 -17.37
N ARG A 70 25.55 -3.84 -16.82
CA ARG A 70 26.21 -2.60 -17.21
C ARG A 70 26.88 -2.86 -18.56
N ASP A 71 26.06 -2.99 -19.60
CA ASP A 71 26.52 -3.09 -20.98
C ASP A 71 26.47 -1.70 -21.61
N GLY A 72 27.67 -1.20 -21.92
CA GLY A 72 27.96 -0.21 -22.98
C GLY A 72 27.92 1.25 -22.58
#